data_AF-A0A968C6G7-F1
#
_entry.id   AF-A0A968C6G7-F1
#
_cell.length_a   1.000
_cell.length_b   1.000
_cell.length_c   1.000
_cell.angle_alpha   90.00
_cell.angle_beta   90.00
_cell.angle_gamma   90.00
#
_symmetry.space_group_name_H-M   'P 1'
#
loop_
_entity.id
_entity.type
_entity.pdbx_description
1 polymer ?
#
loop_
_entity_poly.entity_id
_entity_poly.type
_entity_poly.pdbx_seq_one_letter_code
_entity_poly.pdbx_strand_id
1 'polypeptide(L)'
;MRLCGIKFGHDGSVALIEGDTLVFSVELEKLSNNMRHAALFDLAFVEAVLNAYGCAVSDVDRFVVDGWHPRKDVFQWGEREVHLPRAPYIQTPLARNILDAKPRDDAPIPYVTYPHYA
;
A
#
# COMPACT_ATOMS: atom_id res chain seq x y z
N MET A 1 7.43 2.47 -16.47
CA MET A 1 7.62 2.26 -15.04
C MET A 1 6.25 2.24 -14.37
N ARG A 2 5.91 1.16 -13.69
CA ARG A 2 4.64 0.93 -13.00
C ARG A 2 4.85 0.98 -11.49
N LEU A 3 4.24 1.97 -10.86
CA LEU A 3 4.25 2.16 -9.42
C LEU A 3 2.88 1.76 -8.85
N CYS A 4 2.86 0.82 -7.92
CA CYS A 4 1.64 0.45 -7.21
C CYS A 4 1.68 1.00 -5.78
N GLY A 5 0.84 1.99 -5.50
CA GLY A 5 0.63 2.53 -4.17
C GLY A 5 -0.41 1.73 -3.40
N ILE A 6 -0.10 1.35 -2.18
CA ILE A 6 -0.98 0.61 -1.27
C ILE A 6 -1.12 1.42 0.03
N LYS A 7 -2.35 1.69 0.40
CA LYS A 7 -2.70 2.27 1.69
C LYS A 7 -3.35 1.19 2.54
N PHE A 8 -2.72 0.86 3.66
CA PHE A 8 -3.26 -0.10 4.61
C PHE A 8 -4.16 0.55 5.66
N GLY A 9 -4.89 -0.28 6.41
CA GLY A 9 -5.75 0.20 7.49
C GLY A 9 -6.94 1.03 6.98
N HIS A 10 -7.37 2.03 7.75
CA HIS A 10 -8.57 2.85 7.50
C HIS A 10 -8.63 3.40 6.06
N ASP A 11 -9.76 3.27 5.36
CA ASP A 11 -9.88 3.63 3.93
C ASP A 11 -8.83 2.94 3.05
N GLY A 12 -8.72 1.61 3.22
CA GLY A 12 -7.73 0.82 2.53
C GLY A 12 -7.87 0.95 1.01
N SER A 13 -6.76 1.17 0.30
CA SER A 13 -6.81 1.50 -1.13
C SER A 13 -5.57 1.05 -1.89
N VAL A 14 -5.75 0.92 -3.21
CA VAL A 14 -4.71 0.54 -4.17
C VAL A 14 -4.77 1.49 -5.36
N ALA A 15 -3.64 2.02 -5.78
CA ALA A 15 -3.52 2.86 -6.96
C ALA A 15 -2.34 2.42 -7.82
N LEU A 16 -2.49 2.52 -9.13
CA LEU A 16 -1.41 2.23 -10.09
C LEU A 16 -1.11 3.48 -10.91
N ILE A 17 0.16 3.85 -10.96
CA ILE A 17 0.68 4.91 -11.82
C ILE A 17 1.61 4.27 -12.85
N GLU A 18 1.44 4.61 -14.12
CA GLU A 18 2.33 4.22 -15.20
C GLU A 18 2.98 5.47 -15.81
N GLY A 19 4.29 5.64 -15.60
CA GLY A 19 4.99 6.87 -15.98
C GLY A 19 4.46 8.08 -15.21
N ASP A 20 3.74 8.96 -15.89
CA ASP A 20 3.10 10.17 -15.37
C ASP A 20 1.57 10.05 -15.27
N THR A 21 1.02 8.88 -15.62
CA THR A 21 -0.42 8.67 -15.74
C THR A 21 -0.95 7.83 -14.58
N LEU A 22 -2.00 8.32 -13.90
CA LEU A 22 -2.78 7.51 -12.97
C LEU A 22 -3.67 6.55 -13.76
N VAL A 23 -3.36 5.26 -13.70
CA VAL A 23 -4.14 4.20 -14.38
C VAL A 23 -5.43 3.92 -13.62
N PHE A 24 -5.33 3.76 -12.29
CA PHE A 24 -6.49 3.64 -11.41
C PHE A 24 -6.16 4.05 -9.98
N SER A 25 -7.20 4.35 -9.21
CA SER A 25 -7.15 4.51 -7.75
C SER A 25 -8.45 3.98 -7.16
N VAL A 26 -8.37 2.90 -6.39
CA VAL A 26 -9.53 2.15 -5.89
C VAL A 26 -9.48 2.05 -4.38
N GLU A 27 -10.56 2.49 -3.74
CA GLU A 27 -10.79 2.34 -2.32
C GLU A 27 -11.65 1.10 -2.04
N LEU A 28 -11.26 0.29 -1.07
CA LEU A 28 -11.91 -0.97 -0.71
C LEU A 28 -13.38 -0.78 -0.31
N GLU A 29 -13.70 0.33 0.35
CA GLU A 29 -15.08 0.65 0.76
C GLU A 29 -16.04 0.88 -0.42
N LYS A 30 -15.52 1.24 -1.59
CA LYS A 30 -16.33 1.50 -2.80
C LYS A 30 -16.68 0.23 -3.55
N LEU A 31 -16.03 -0.88 -3.23
CA LEU A 31 -16.25 -2.16 -3.88
C LEU A 31 -17.30 -2.95 -3.12
N SER A 32 -18.23 -3.54 -3.87
CA SER A 32 -19.25 -4.47 -3.35
C SER A 32 -20.05 -3.94 -2.16
N ASN A 33 -20.22 -2.62 -2.06
CA ASN A 33 -20.88 -1.95 -0.94
C ASN A 33 -20.30 -2.36 0.43
N ASN A 34 -18.97 -2.44 0.51
CA ASN A 34 -18.25 -2.69 1.74
C ASN A 34 -18.56 -1.64 2.81
N MET A 35 -18.24 -1.98 4.06
CA MET A 35 -18.36 -1.04 5.17
C MET A 35 -17.54 0.22 4.91
N ARG A 36 -18.11 1.37 5.27
CA ARG A 36 -17.36 2.62 5.31
C ARG A 36 -16.10 2.46 6.16
N HIS A 37 -14.99 3.00 5.68
CA HIS A 37 -13.67 2.87 6.29
C HIS A 37 -13.11 1.45 6.31
N ALA A 38 -13.52 0.63 5.34
CA ALA A 38 -13.03 -0.74 5.19
C ALA A 38 -11.50 -0.75 5.20
N ALA A 39 -10.95 -1.60 6.08
CA ALA A 39 -9.52 -1.69 6.26
C ALA A 39 -8.92 -2.77 5.36
N LEU A 40 -7.84 -2.42 4.67
CA LEU A 40 -7.07 -3.38 3.89
C LEU A 40 -6.05 -4.06 4.83
N PHE A 41 -6.26 -5.35 5.07
CA PHE A 41 -5.34 -6.21 5.82
C PHE A 41 -4.97 -7.52 5.09
N ASP A 42 -5.56 -7.76 3.91
CA ASP A 42 -5.25 -8.91 3.06
C ASP A 42 -4.73 -8.44 1.71
N LEU A 43 -3.52 -8.85 1.36
CA LEU A 43 -2.85 -8.52 0.11
C LEU A 43 -3.50 -9.19 -1.10
N ALA A 44 -4.29 -10.26 -0.93
CA ALA A 44 -5.06 -10.85 -2.02
C ALA A 44 -6.00 -9.82 -2.67
N PHE A 45 -6.45 -8.82 -1.91
CA PHE A 45 -7.19 -7.69 -2.46
C PHE A 45 -6.38 -6.87 -3.47
N VAL A 46 -5.10 -6.62 -3.18
CA VAL A 46 -4.20 -5.87 -4.07
C VAL A 46 -4.03 -6.61 -5.39
N GLU A 47 -3.83 -7.92 -5.33
CA GLU A 47 -3.73 -8.76 -6.52
C GLU A 47 -5.03 -8.75 -7.32
N ALA A 48 -6.18 -8.87 -6.66
CA ALA A 48 -7.48 -8.84 -7.30
C ALA A 48 -7.73 -7.51 -8.02
N VAL A 49 -7.39 -6.37 -7.41
CA VAL A 49 -7.52 -5.06 -8.04
C VAL A 49 -6.59 -4.93 -9.23
N LEU A 50 -5.29 -5.26 -9.10
CA LEU A 50 -4.34 -5.20 -10.22
C LEU A 50 -4.82 -6.05 -11.40
N ASN A 51 -5.24 -7.29 -11.14
CA ASN A 51 -5.73 -8.21 -12.15
C ASN A 51 -7.01 -7.69 -12.83
N ALA A 52 -7.92 -7.03 -12.10
CA ALA A 52 -9.12 -6.43 -12.68
C ALA A 52 -8.82 -5.32 -13.70
N TYR A 53 -7.64 -4.69 -13.60
CA TYR A 53 -7.13 -3.71 -14.55
C TYR A 53 -6.08 -4.30 -15.52
N GLY A 54 -5.97 -5.62 -15.60
CA GLY A 54 -5.07 -6.30 -16.55
C GLY A 54 -3.58 -6.17 -16.22
N CYS A 55 -3.23 -5.91 -14.96
CA CYS A 55 -1.86 -5.82 -14.48
C CYS A 55 -1.57 -6.99 -13.53
N ALA A 56 -0.54 -7.78 -13.79
CA ALA A 56 -0.07 -8.79 -12.85
C ALA A 56 0.83 -8.14 -11.79
N VAL A 57 0.93 -8.74 -10.60
CA VAL A 57 1.88 -8.32 -9.55
C VAL A 57 3.32 -8.23 -10.09
N SER A 58 3.71 -9.17 -10.95
CA SER A 58 5.04 -9.21 -11.58
C SER A 58 5.30 -8.09 -12.56
N ASP A 59 4.26 -7.38 -13.02
CA ASP A 59 4.40 -6.25 -13.93
C ASP A 59 4.68 -4.93 -13.20
N VAL A 60 4.54 -4.92 -11.87
CA VAL A 60 4.78 -3.73 -11.05
C VAL A 60 6.27 -3.60 -10.78
N ASP A 61 6.88 -2.51 -11.24
CA ASP A 61 8.30 -2.24 -11.02
C ASP A 61 8.62 -1.89 -9.56
N ARG A 62 7.67 -1.24 -8.87
CA ARG A 62 7.83 -0.86 -7.47
C ARG A 62 6.50 -0.71 -6.74
N PHE A 63 6.41 -1.40 -5.61
CA PHE A 63 5.35 -1.18 -4.63
C PHE A 63 5.72 -0.05 -3.67
N VAL A 64 4.74 0.76 -3.32
CA VAL A 64 4.86 1.84 -2.35
C VAL A 64 3.78 1.67 -1.28
N VAL A 65 4.20 1.64 -0.02
CA VAL A 65 3.32 1.36 1.13
C VAL A 65 3.27 2.57 2.05
N ASP A 66 2.08 2.90 2.55
CA ASP A 66 1.90 3.99 3.52
C ASP A 66 2.69 3.78 4.82
N GLY A 67 3.10 4.87 5.45
CA GLY A 67 3.63 4.84 6.81
C GLY A 67 2.51 4.76 7.83
N TRP A 68 2.78 4.20 9.01
CA TRP A 68 1.80 4.14 10.09
C TRP A 68 2.44 3.91 11.47
N HIS A 69 1.60 3.85 12.50
CA HIS A 69 2.03 3.36 13.80
C HIS A 69 2.43 1.88 13.73
N PRO A 70 3.48 1.45 14.48
CA PRO A 70 4.04 0.10 14.41
C PRO A 70 3.12 -1.02 14.91
N ARG A 71 1.86 -0.72 15.26
CA ARG A 71 0.93 -1.75 15.71
C ARG A 71 0.35 -2.46 14.48
N LYS A 72 0.67 -3.76 14.38
CA LYS A 72 0.15 -4.74 13.41
C LYS A 72 0.65 -4.56 11.97
N ASP A 73 1.96 -4.69 11.78
CA ASP A 73 2.58 -4.86 10.45
C ASP A 73 2.55 -6.33 9.97
N VAL A 74 1.61 -7.13 10.49
CA VAL A 74 1.34 -8.49 10.04
C VAL A 74 0.05 -8.46 9.23
N PHE A 75 0.15 -8.90 7.98
CA PHE A 75 -0.92 -8.89 6.98
C PHE A 75 -1.18 -10.30 6.50
N GLN A 76 -2.39 -10.56 6.03
CA GLN A 76 -2.69 -11.78 5.31
C GLN A 76 -2.31 -11.62 3.83
N TRP A 77 -1.92 -12.72 3.21
CA TRP A 77 -1.84 -12.85 1.77
C TRP A 77 -2.46 -14.20 1.42
N GLY A 78 -3.79 -14.19 1.22
CA GLY A 78 -4.56 -15.42 1.18
C GLY A 78 -4.49 -16.14 2.53
N GLU A 79 -4.00 -17.39 2.54
CA GLU A 79 -3.89 -18.22 3.76
C GLU A 79 -2.57 -18.01 4.53
N ARG A 80 -1.69 -17.14 4.06
CA ARG A 80 -0.37 -16.91 4.65
C ARG A 80 -0.29 -15.58 5.39
N GLU A 81 0.36 -15.59 6.55
CA GLU A 81 0.79 -14.36 7.21
C GLU A 81 2.12 -13.82 6.65
N VAL A 82 2.16 -12.51 6.46
CA VAL A 82 3.32 -11.77 5.94
C VAL A 82 3.59 -10.57 6.83
N HIS A 83 4.84 -10.41 7.23
CA HIS A 83 5.28 -9.24 7.98
C HIS A 83 5.77 -8.16 7.01
N LEU A 84 5.14 -6.99 7.02
CA LEU A 84 5.48 -5.82 6.20
C LEU A 84 5.76 -4.60 7.09
N PRO A 85 7.01 -4.42 7.59
CA PRO A 85 7.38 -3.28 8.43
C PRO A 85 7.21 -1.93 7.74
N ARG A 86 6.34 -1.07 8.25
CA ARG A 86 6.06 0.25 7.66
C ARG A 86 6.93 1.35 8.25
N ALA A 87 7.09 2.45 7.51
CA ALA A 87 7.69 3.66 8.02
C ALA A 87 6.78 4.29 9.11
N PRO A 88 7.33 5.08 10.05
CA PRO A 88 6.57 5.53 11.21
C PRO A 88 5.52 6.60 10.88
N TYR A 89 4.51 6.67 11.73
CA TYR A 89 3.64 7.85 11.87
C TYR A 89 4.34 8.92 12.70
N ILE A 90 4.41 10.14 12.19
CA ILE A 90 5.10 11.28 12.80
C ILE A 90 4.12 12.45 12.89
N GLN A 91 3.79 12.84 14.12
CA GLN A 91 2.98 14.01 14.39
C GLN A 91 3.89 15.22 14.65
N THR A 92 4.09 16.06 13.64
CA THR A 92 4.97 17.24 13.77
C THR A 92 4.56 18.33 12.77
N PRO A 93 4.56 19.62 13.18
CA PRO A 93 4.10 20.71 12.31
C PRO A 93 4.97 20.93 11.06
N LEU A 94 6.23 20.47 11.06
CA LEU A 94 7.11 20.54 9.89
C LEU A 94 8.24 19.51 9.98
N ALA A 95 8.21 18.49 9.12
CA ALA A 95 9.35 17.61 8.92
C ALA A 95 10.28 18.19 7.86
N ARG A 96 11.60 18.17 8.12
CA ARG A 96 12.61 18.69 7.18
C ARG A 96 12.71 17.86 5.90
N ASN A 97 12.28 16.61 5.93
CA ASN A 97 12.28 15.71 4.77
C ASN A 97 11.03 14.81 4.81
N ILE A 98 9.97 15.24 4.12
CA ILE A 98 8.71 14.46 4.02
C ILE A 98 8.82 13.27 3.06
N LEU A 99 9.90 13.18 2.27
CA LEU A 99 10.14 12.13 1.28
C LEU A 99 11.26 11.17 1.71
N ASP A 100 11.37 10.90 3.01
CA ASP A 100 12.38 9.99 3.58
C ASP A 100 12.02 8.51 3.32
N ALA A 101 12.29 8.05 2.10
CA ALA A 101 12.03 6.69 1.64
C ALA A 101 12.73 5.63 2.51
N LYS A 102 11.99 4.58 2.89
CA LYS A 102 12.50 3.39 3.58
C LYS A 102 12.28 2.16 2.69
N PRO A 103 13.30 1.74 1.91
CA PRO A 103 13.25 0.49 1.16
C PRO A 103 13.13 -0.73 2.10
N ARG A 104 12.44 -1.76 1.61
CA ARG A 104 12.20 -3.04 2.26
C ARG A 104 12.43 -4.14 1.24
N ASP A 105 13.68 -4.57 1.14
CA ASP A 105 14.12 -5.62 0.22
C ASP A 105 14.06 -7.03 0.86
N ASP A 106 13.74 -7.09 2.16
CA ASP A 106 13.66 -8.29 2.99
C ASP A 106 12.26 -8.92 3.05
N ALA A 107 11.31 -8.37 2.30
CA ALA A 107 9.94 -8.88 2.20
C ALA A 107 9.74 -9.81 0.99
N PRO A 108 8.69 -10.65 0.98
CA PRO A 108 8.38 -11.52 -0.16
C PRO A 108 8.27 -10.78 -1.52
N ILE A 109 7.85 -9.51 -1.47
CA ILE A 109 7.87 -8.59 -2.60
C ILE A 109 8.59 -7.32 -2.11
N PRO A 110 9.64 -6.83 -2.79
CA PRO A 110 10.30 -5.59 -2.42
C PRO A 110 9.36 -4.38 -2.54
N TYR A 111 9.42 -3.48 -1.56
CA TYR A 111 8.62 -2.26 -1.56
C TYR A 111 9.37 -1.09 -0.90
N VAL A 112 8.82 0.11 -1.06
CA VAL A 112 9.28 1.31 -0.38
C VAL A 112 8.16 1.85 0.49
N THR A 113 8.46 2.25 1.72
CA THR A 113 7.49 2.91 2.61
C THR A 113 7.99 4.27 3.04
N TYR A 114 7.08 5.22 3.24
CA TYR A 114 7.37 6.60 3.59
C TYR A 114 6.69 6.96 4.91
N PRO A 115 7.32 7.76 5.79
CA PRO A 115 6.68 8.17 7.03
C PRO A 115 5.36 8.90 6.76
N HIS A 116 4.35 8.60 7.57
CA HIS A 116 3.08 9.31 7.51
C HIS A 116 3.17 10.55 8.40
N TYR A 117 3.00 11.73 7.82
CA TYR A 117 3.02 13.00 8.54
C TYR A 117 1.61 13.53 8.73
N ALA A 118 1.29 13.92 9.97
CA ALA A 118 0.01 14.49 10.37
C ALA A 118 0.18 15.68 11.33
#